data_AF-A0A2I0JFZ9-F1
#
_entry.id   AF-A0A2I0JFZ9-F1
#
_cell.length_a   1.000
_cell.length_b   1.000
_cell.length_c   1.000
_cell.angle_alpha   90.00
_cell.angle_beta   90.00
_cell.angle_gamma   90.00
#
_symmetry.space_group_name_H-M   'P 1'
#
loop_
_entity.id
_entity.type
_entity.pdbx_description
1 polymer ?
#
loop_
_entity_poly.entity_id
_entity_poly.type
_entity_poly.pdbx_seq_one_letter_code
_entity_poly.pdbx_strand_id
1 'polypeptide(L)'
;MDNSASSCPTTLSESQQLRLLDKLEVFEIRGHDKHGRKVLRVIGKLFPARFVSAQVLQMYLEERIYPKLGERPFAVVYVHTGVQRTENCPGISIIRSVYEAIPIDVKQNLEVIYFVHPGIQARLFLATFGRLLFSGGLYSKFKYVNRLEFLWEHVRRKEMGEMPDFVNEHDEELEHCNTMMDYGLESDHPRIHFGTASMDSMVPSYSMRCIA
;
A
#
# COMPACT_ATOMS: atom_id res chain seq x y z
N MET A 1 -39.69 32.33 10.47
CA MET A 1 -39.26 31.48 9.33
C MET A 1 -37.75 31.59 9.29
N ASP A 2 -37.05 30.80 10.10
CA ASP A 2 -35.62 31.03 10.33
C ASP A 2 -34.97 29.65 10.41
N ASN A 3 -34.88 29.00 9.25
CA ASN A 3 -34.21 27.71 9.08
C ASN A 3 -32.71 27.91 9.30
N SER A 4 -32.23 27.51 10.48
CA SER A 4 -30.82 27.36 10.78
C SER A 4 -30.29 26.12 10.06
N ALA A 5 -29.86 26.29 8.81
CA ALA A 5 -29.24 25.24 8.03
C ALA A 5 -27.77 25.07 8.46
N SER A 6 -27.52 23.95 9.12
CA SER A 6 -26.24 23.27 9.23
C SER A 6 -25.52 23.11 7.87
N SER A 7 -24.23 23.47 7.79
CA SER A 7 -23.28 22.97 6.77
C SER A 7 -21.83 23.20 7.29
N CYS A 8 -21.06 22.16 7.64
CA CYS A 8 -20.22 21.28 6.79
C CYS A 8 -18.84 21.90 6.40
N PRO A 9 -17.78 21.08 6.27
CA PRO A 9 -16.41 21.39 6.68
C PRO A 9 -15.71 22.38 5.75
N THR A 10 -14.88 23.26 6.34
CA THR A 10 -14.11 24.31 5.66
C THR A 10 -13.27 23.72 4.52
N THR A 11 -13.74 23.86 3.28
CA THR A 11 -12.97 23.54 2.08
C THR A 11 -11.83 24.54 1.98
N LEU A 12 -10.58 24.09 2.17
CA LEU A 12 -9.40 24.92 1.98
C LEU A 12 -9.36 25.46 0.55
N SER A 13 -8.85 26.67 0.34
CA SER A 13 -8.65 27.20 -1.01
C SER A 13 -7.60 26.40 -1.76
N GLU A 14 -7.64 26.39 -3.10
CA GLU A 14 -6.72 25.62 -3.95
C GLU A 14 -5.25 25.92 -3.61
N SER A 15 -4.90 27.19 -3.41
CA SER A 15 -3.55 27.60 -2.99
C SER A 15 -3.13 27.03 -1.63
N GLN A 16 -4.07 26.91 -0.68
CA GLN A 16 -3.80 26.31 0.63
C GLN A 16 -3.59 24.80 0.50
N GLN A 17 -4.37 24.14 -0.35
CA GLN A 17 -4.24 22.71 -0.64
C GLN A 17 -2.89 22.38 -1.28
N LEU A 18 -2.46 23.17 -2.27
CA LEU A 18 -1.14 23.02 -2.90
C LEU A 18 0.01 23.19 -1.90
N ARG A 19 -0.05 24.23 -1.05
CA ARG A 19 0.93 24.43 0.02
C ARG A 19 0.95 23.27 1.02
N LEU A 20 -0.19 22.66 1.29
CA LEU A 20 -0.29 21.50 2.18
C LEU A 20 0.39 20.27 1.56
N LEU A 21 0.16 20.02 0.27
CA LEU A 21 0.83 18.93 -0.47
C LEU A 21 2.35 19.11 -0.50
N ASP A 22 2.83 20.33 -0.76
CA ASP A 22 4.26 20.65 -0.74
C ASP A 22 4.86 20.48 0.65
N LYS A 23 4.19 20.97 1.70
CA LYS A 23 4.69 20.88 3.08
C LYS A 23 4.78 19.43 3.59
N LEU A 24 3.86 18.58 3.15
CA LEU A 24 3.80 17.18 3.58
C LEU A 24 4.73 16.26 2.77
N GLU A 25 5.35 16.77 1.70
CA GLU A 25 6.29 16.05 0.84
C GLU A 25 5.75 14.66 0.43
N VAL A 26 4.45 14.60 0.16
CA VAL A 26 3.75 13.33 -0.09
C VAL A 26 4.29 12.64 -1.33
N PHE A 27 4.67 13.42 -2.34
CA PHE A 27 5.21 12.98 -3.61
C PHE A 27 6.65 13.45 -3.72
N GLU A 28 7.60 12.54 -3.62
CA GLU A 28 9.01 12.86 -3.73
C GLU A 28 9.72 11.93 -4.70
N ILE A 29 10.45 12.49 -5.67
CA ILE A 29 11.26 11.69 -6.58
C ILE A 29 12.63 11.50 -5.92
N ARG A 30 12.95 10.27 -5.53
CA ARG A 30 14.17 9.92 -4.81
C ARG A 30 14.82 8.69 -5.39
N GLY A 31 16.04 8.88 -5.88
CA GLY A 31 16.91 7.80 -6.34
C GLY A 31 16.43 7.08 -7.59
N HIS A 32 17.15 5.99 -7.88
CA HIS A 32 16.84 5.11 -9.00
C HIS A 32 16.72 3.65 -8.55
N ASP A 33 15.88 2.94 -9.28
CA ASP A 33 15.77 1.49 -9.21
C ASP A 33 17.05 0.83 -9.74
N LYS A 34 17.29 -0.46 -9.46
CA LYS A 34 18.46 -1.17 -10.01
C LYS A 34 18.51 -1.18 -11.55
N HIS A 35 17.36 -1.05 -12.19
CA HIS A 35 17.21 -0.91 -13.64
C HIS A 35 17.48 0.52 -14.16
N GLY A 36 17.89 1.47 -13.31
CA GLY A 36 18.18 2.86 -13.69
C GLY A 36 16.95 3.75 -13.88
N ARG A 37 15.76 3.27 -13.51
CA ARG A 37 14.49 4.00 -13.59
C ARG A 37 14.36 4.94 -12.40
N LYS A 38 13.84 6.16 -12.60
CA LYS A 38 13.56 7.08 -11.48
C LYS A 38 12.50 6.47 -10.56
N VAL A 39 12.62 6.71 -9.26
CA VAL A 39 11.65 6.22 -8.28
C VAL A 39 10.87 7.39 -7.68
N LEU A 40 9.54 7.36 -7.85
CA LEU A 40 8.62 8.27 -7.18
C LEU A 40 8.14 7.62 -5.87
N ARG A 41 8.54 8.19 -4.74
CA ARG A 41 8.07 7.80 -3.41
C ARG A 41 6.76 8.52 -3.11
N VAL A 42 5.77 7.75 -2.70
CA VAL A 42 4.45 8.25 -2.28
C VAL A 42 4.15 7.75 -0.88
N ILE A 43 3.99 8.65 0.08
CA ILE A 43 3.69 8.30 1.47
C ILE A 43 2.20 8.44 1.74
N GLY A 44 1.49 7.32 1.83
CA GLY A 44 0.05 7.32 2.04
C GLY A 44 -0.39 7.95 3.36
N LYS A 45 0.38 7.75 4.45
CA LYS A 45 0.03 8.27 5.79
C LYS A 45 -0.03 9.80 5.84
N LEU A 46 0.75 10.46 4.98
CA LEU A 46 0.84 11.91 4.91
C LEU A 46 -0.16 12.51 3.92
N PHE A 47 -0.97 11.70 3.24
CA PHE A 47 -1.90 12.22 2.24
C PHE A 47 -3.16 12.81 2.91
N PRO A 48 -3.40 14.13 2.80
CA PRO A 48 -4.52 14.79 3.47
C PRO A 48 -5.82 14.65 2.65
N ALA A 49 -6.37 13.43 2.59
CA ALA A 49 -7.53 13.10 1.74
C ALA A 49 -8.77 13.95 2.00
N ARG A 50 -8.94 14.47 3.23
CA ARG A 50 -10.07 15.33 3.60
C ARG A 50 -9.97 16.75 3.09
N PHE A 51 -8.76 17.20 2.76
CA PHE A 51 -8.47 18.60 2.47
C PHE A 51 -8.09 18.84 1.02
N VAL A 52 -7.68 17.81 0.29
CA VAL A 52 -7.21 17.92 -1.10
C VAL A 52 -8.25 17.35 -2.05
N SER A 53 -8.66 18.16 -3.03
CA SER A 53 -9.57 17.73 -4.10
C SER A 53 -8.82 16.95 -5.20
N ALA A 54 -9.56 16.15 -5.97
CA ALA A 54 -9.01 15.43 -7.12
C ALA A 54 -8.35 16.37 -8.15
N GLN A 55 -8.97 17.53 -8.36
CA GLN A 55 -8.52 18.54 -9.32
C GLN A 55 -7.20 19.17 -8.90
N VAL A 56 -7.09 19.58 -7.63
CA VAL A 56 -5.85 20.17 -7.11
C VAL A 56 -4.72 19.14 -7.10
N LEU A 57 -5.03 17.89 -6.76
CA LEU A 57 -4.05 16.82 -6.83
C LEU A 57 -3.54 16.61 -8.26
N GLN A 58 -4.45 16.61 -9.25
CA GLN A 58 -4.06 16.49 -10.65
C GLN A 58 -3.15 17.63 -11.08
N MET A 59 -3.54 18.88 -10.80
CA MET A 59 -2.72 20.06 -11.11
C MET A 59 -1.33 19.96 -10.46
N TYR A 60 -1.27 19.52 -9.20
CA TYR A 60 -0.01 19.32 -8.50
C TYR A 60 0.89 18.30 -9.22
N LEU A 61 0.34 17.15 -9.62
CA LEU A 61 1.09 16.12 -10.32
C LEU A 61 1.58 16.62 -11.69
N GLU A 62 0.75 17.34 -12.42
CA GLU A 62 1.08 17.91 -13.74
C GLU A 62 2.14 19.00 -13.68
N GLU A 63 2.08 19.90 -12.71
CA GLU A 63 3.03 21.01 -12.61
C GLU A 63 4.35 20.61 -11.95
N ARG A 64 4.31 19.71 -10.95
CA ARG A 64 5.48 19.46 -10.08
C ARG A 64 6.12 18.10 -10.28
N ILE A 65 5.35 17.08 -10.67
CA ILE A 65 5.83 15.69 -10.69
C ILE A 65 6.13 15.21 -12.10
N TYR A 66 5.17 15.29 -13.04
CA TYR A 66 5.35 14.81 -14.41
C TYR A 66 6.56 15.45 -15.13
N PRO A 67 6.80 16.77 -15.03
CA PRO A 67 7.95 17.40 -15.67
C PRO A 67 9.28 16.89 -15.11
N LYS A 68 9.32 16.53 -13.82
CA LYS A 68 10.51 16.00 -13.16
C LYS A 68 10.76 14.53 -13.49
N LEU A 69 9.72 13.74 -13.73
CA LEU A 69 9.83 12.36 -14.20
C LEU A 69 10.38 12.35 -15.64
N GLY A 70 9.87 13.23 -16.49
CA GLY A 70 10.20 13.30 -17.91
C GLY A 70 9.61 12.13 -18.70
N GLU A 71 10.04 11.98 -19.96
CA GLU A 71 9.53 10.94 -20.87
C GLU A 71 10.17 9.55 -20.67
N ARG A 72 10.86 9.34 -19.54
CA ARG A 72 11.57 8.08 -19.26
C ARG A 72 10.72 7.13 -18.43
N PRO A 73 10.92 5.82 -18.55
CA PRO A 73 10.29 4.87 -17.67
C PRO A 73 10.64 5.09 -16.20
N PHE A 74 9.64 4.97 -15.33
CA PHE A 74 9.79 5.19 -13.90
C PHE A 74 9.05 4.13 -13.07
N ALA A 75 9.47 4.02 -11.81
CA ALA A 75 8.86 3.17 -10.80
C ALA A 75 8.21 4.05 -9.72
N VAL A 76 7.16 3.53 -9.11
CA VAL A 76 6.50 4.18 -7.96
C VAL A 76 6.66 3.29 -6.74
N VAL A 77 7.06 3.86 -5.61
CA VAL A 77 7.02 3.20 -4.32
C VAL A 77 5.94 3.85 -3.48
N TYR A 78 4.83 3.15 -3.28
CA TYR A 78 3.73 3.59 -2.45
C TYR A 78 3.83 2.95 -1.06
N VAL A 79 4.07 3.77 -0.05
CA VAL A 79 4.17 3.35 1.34
C VAL A 79 2.81 3.47 2.01
N HIS A 80 2.22 2.33 2.38
CA HIS A 80 0.89 2.25 2.98
C HIS A 80 0.92 2.08 4.51
N THR A 81 2.08 2.15 5.14
CA THR A 81 2.24 2.04 6.60
C THR A 81 1.35 3.04 7.33
N GLY A 82 0.48 2.56 8.23
CA GLY A 82 -0.36 3.40 9.08
C GLY A 82 -1.44 4.21 8.35
N VAL A 83 -1.80 3.84 7.13
CA VAL A 83 -2.85 4.52 6.38
C VAL A 83 -4.23 4.13 6.90
N GLN A 84 -4.94 5.10 7.48
CA GLN A 84 -6.34 4.94 7.87
C GLN A 84 -7.27 5.36 6.73
N ARG A 85 -8.21 4.48 6.36
CA ARG A 85 -9.15 4.76 5.24
C ARG A 85 -10.03 5.98 5.46
N THR A 86 -10.41 6.27 6.69
CA THR A 86 -11.33 7.37 7.05
C THR A 86 -10.67 8.74 7.03
N GLU A 87 -9.35 8.79 7.14
CA GLU A 87 -8.59 10.04 7.28
C GLU A 87 -7.72 10.33 6.06
N ASN A 88 -7.05 9.29 5.55
CA ASN A 88 -5.95 9.45 4.58
C ASN A 88 -6.24 8.78 3.23
N CYS A 89 -7.32 8.01 3.08
CA CYS A 89 -7.70 7.46 1.77
C CYS A 89 -8.78 8.31 1.12
N PRO A 90 -8.54 8.89 -0.06
CA PRO A 90 -9.60 9.49 -0.84
C PRO A 90 -10.59 8.40 -1.28
N GLY A 91 -11.87 8.76 -1.41
CA GLY A 91 -12.90 7.82 -1.84
C GLY A 91 -12.59 7.19 -3.20
N ILE A 92 -13.22 6.05 -3.48
CA ILE A 92 -13.03 5.25 -4.71
C ILE A 92 -13.18 6.11 -5.97
N SER A 93 -14.19 6.99 -6.00
CA SER A 93 -14.45 7.89 -7.11
C SER A 93 -13.33 8.90 -7.35
N ILE A 94 -12.69 9.39 -6.29
CA ILE A 94 -11.55 10.32 -6.39
C ILE A 94 -10.34 9.59 -6.93
N ILE A 95 -10.03 8.40 -6.40
CA ILE A 95 -8.91 7.57 -6.90
C ILE A 95 -9.10 7.31 -8.40
N ARG A 96 -10.30 6.90 -8.79
CA ARG A 96 -10.64 6.66 -10.19
C ARG A 96 -10.48 7.92 -11.04
N SER A 97 -11.02 9.05 -10.59
CA SER A 97 -10.96 10.32 -11.33
C SER A 97 -9.52 10.78 -11.52
N VAL A 98 -8.68 10.69 -10.49
CA VAL A 98 -7.25 11.01 -10.56
C VAL A 98 -6.58 10.07 -11.56
N TYR A 99 -6.82 8.76 -11.47
CA TYR A 99 -6.25 7.79 -12.40
C TYR A 99 -6.66 8.06 -13.86
N GLU A 100 -7.93 8.30 -14.13
CA GLU A 100 -8.44 8.60 -15.48
C GLU A 100 -7.80 9.87 -16.04
N ALA A 101 -7.58 10.87 -15.19
CA ALA A 101 -6.98 12.16 -15.56
C ALA A 101 -5.47 12.11 -15.85
N ILE A 102 -4.73 11.10 -15.37
CA ILE A 102 -3.29 10.97 -15.68
C ILE A 102 -3.11 10.79 -17.21
N PRO A 103 -2.25 11.58 -17.87
CA PRO A 103 -1.96 11.43 -19.30
C PRO A 103 -1.50 10.02 -19.67
N ILE A 104 -1.85 9.57 -20.88
CA ILE A 104 -1.54 8.20 -21.33
C ILE A 104 -0.03 7.94 -21.40
N ASP A 105 0.76 8.94 -21.76
CA ASP A 105 2.22 8.85 -21.84
C ASP A 105 2.84 8.53 -20.47
N VAL A 106 2.35 9.19 -19.41
CA VAL A 106 2.79 8.94 -18.03
C VAL A 106 2.37 7.54 -17.58
N LYS A 107 1.16 7.08 -17.93
CA LYS A 107 0.68 5.72 -17.62
C LYS A 107 1.52 4.63 -18.30
N GLN A 108 1.99 4.89 -19.52
CA GLN A 108 2.83 3.97 -20.28
C GLN A 108 4.26 3.92 -19.70
N ASN A 109 4.81 5.07 -19.32
CA ASN A 109 6.14 5.17 -18.71
C ASN A 109 6.21 4.56 -17.30
N LEU A 110 5.08 4.46 -16.59
CA LEU A 110 5.03 3.76 -15.31
C LEU A 110 5.19 2.26 -15.52
N GLU A 111 6.31 1.67 -15.10
CA GLU A 111 6.56 0.24 -15.33
C GLU A 111 6.16 -0.63 -14.13
N VAL A 112 6.38 -0.16 -12.91
CA VAL A 112 6.15 -0.94 -11.69
C VAL A 112 5.70 -0.04 -10.54
N ILE A 113 4.79 -0.56 -9.72
CA ILE A 113 4.36 0.05 -8.47
C ILE A 113 4.69 -0.91 -7.33
N TYR A 114 5.67 -0.56 -6.51
CA TYR A 114 5.95 -1.27 -5.26
C TYR A 114 4.99 -0.77 -4.19
N PHE A 115 4.07 -1.64 -3.76
CA PHE A 115 3.13 -1.36 -2.69
C PHE A 115 3.72 -1.90 -1.39
N VAL A 116 4.27 -0.99 -0.57
CA VAL A 116 4.97 -1.31 0.68
C VAL A 116 3.99 -1.34 1.85
N HIS A 117 4.07 -2.41 2.63
CA HIS A 117 3.23 -2.71 3.79
C HIS A 117 1.72 -2.68 3.46
N PRO A 118 1.25 -3.44 2.45
CA PRO A 118 -0.16 -3.57 2.17
C PRO A 118 -0.86 -4.29 3.33
N GLY A 119 -1.60 -3.53 4.13
CA GLY A 119 -2.52 -4.08 5.11
C GLY A 119 -3.61 -4.95 4.45
N ILE A 120 -4.20 -5.86 5.22
CA ILE A 120 -5.21 -6.80 4.72
C ILE A 120 -6.38 -6.06 4.05
N GLN A 121 -6.83 -4.96 4.64
CA GLN A 121 -7.91 -4.13 4.10
C GLN A 121 -7.54 -3.47 2.75
N ALA A 122 -6.27 -3.12 2.54
CA ALA A 122 -5.77 -2.55 1.29
C ALA A 122 -5.61 -3.62 0.21
N ARG A 123 -5.17 -4.83 0.57
CA ARG A 123 -5.15 -5.96 -0.36
C ARG A 123 -6.55 -6.33 -0.82
N LEU A 124 -7.50 -6.42 0.12
CA LEU A 124 -8.90 -6.68 -0.20
C LEU A 124 -9.48 -5.56 -1.05
N PHE A 125 -9.14 -4.30 -0.77
CA PHE A 125 -9.50 -3.16 -1.63
C PHE A 125 -9.06 -3.35 -3.07
N LEU A 126 -7.77 -3.63 -3.26
CA LEU A 126 -7.15 -3.75 -4.56
C LEU A 126 -7.65 -5.00 -5.29
N ALA A 127 -7.91 -6.10 -4.58
CA ALA A 127 -8.52 -7.30 -5.16
C ALA A 127 -9.95 -7.04 -5.66
N THR A 128 -10.77 -6.34 -4.86
CA THR A 128 -12.18 -6.08 -5.22
C THR A 128 -12.33 -4.96 -6.25
N PHE A 129 -11.68 -3.83 -6.03
CA PHE A 129 -11.85 -2.62 -6.84
C PHE A 129 -10.72 -2.37 -7.82
N GLY A 130 -9.53 -2.96 -7.62
CA GLY A 130 -8.37 -2.66 -8.47
C GLY A 130 -8.64 -2.94 -9.95
N ARG A 131 -9.37 -4.01 -10.28
CA ARG A 131 -9.75 -4.30 -11.68
C ARG A 131 -10.68 -3.24 -12.29
N LEU A 132 -11.54 -2.62 -11.48
CA LEU A 132 -12.51 -1.61 -11.91
C LEU A 132 -11.90 -0.20 -11.98
N LEU A 133 -11.01 0.12 -11.04
CA LEU A 133 -10.39 1.45 -10.95
C LEU A 133 -9.21 1.61 -11.90
N PHE A 134 -8.42 0.55 -12.05
CA PHE A 134 -7.15 0.58 -12.77
C PHE A 134 -7.26 -0.12 -14.13
N SER A 135 -8.20 0.36 -14.94
CA SER A 135 -8.39 -0.09 -16.33
C SER A 135 -7.12 0.19 -17.16
N GLY A 136 -6.67 -0.75 -18.00
CA GLY A 136 -5.45 -0.57 -18.81
C GLY A 136 -4.18 -1.19 -18.23
N GLY A 137 -4.31 -2.22 -17.40
CA GLY A 137 -3.16 -3.04 -16.99
C GLY A 137 -2.26 -2.42 -15.92
N LEU A 138 -2.68 -1.34 -15.27
CA LEU A 138 -1.95 -0.80 -14.13
C LEU A 138 -1.97 -1.78 -12.94
N TYR A 139 -3.07 -2.53 -12.75
CA TYR A 139 -3.15 -3.57 -11.72
C TYR A 139 -2.04 -4.63 -11.84
N SER A 140 -1.69 -5.05 -13.07
CA SER A 140 -0.60 -6.02 -13.29
C SER A 140 0.80 -5.45 -13.02
N LYS A 141 0.94 -4.13 -12.87
CA LYS A 141 2.20 -3.46 -12.51
C LYS A 141 2.42 -3.39 -11.00
N PHE A 142 1.43 -3.74 -10.17
CA PHE A 142 1.59 -3.75 -8.72
C PHE A 142 2.43 -4.94 -8.25
N LYS A 143 3.43 -4.65 -7.42
CA LYS A 143 4.21 -5.62 -6.66
C LYS A 143 3.98 -5.37 -5.17
N TYR A 144 3.41 -6.34 -4.47
CA TYR A 144 3.21 -6.27 -3.04
C TYR A 144 4.51 -6.55 -2.31
N VAL A 145 4.90 -5.65 -1.42
CA VAL A 145 6.14 -5.72 -0.65
C VAL A 145 5.77 -5.63 0.83
N ASN A 146 5.89 -6.74 1.55
CA ASN A 146 5.46 -6.82 2.95
C ASN A 146 6.51 -6.37 3.94
N ARG A 147 7.79 -6.33 3.51
CA ARG A 147 8.93 -5.91 4.31
C ARG A 147 9.84 -5.02 3.48
N LEU A 148 10.51 -4.07 4.12
CA LEU A 148 11.43 -3.17 3.42
C LEU A 148 12.62 -3.89 2.79
N GLU A 149 13.08 -5.01 3.36
CA GLU A 149 14.16 -5.82 2.78
C GLU A 149 13.93 -6.18 1.30
N PHE A 150 12.72 -6.59 0.93
CA PHE A 150 12.36 -6.98 -0.43
C PHE A 150 12.26 -5.77 -1.36
N LEU A 151 11.99 -4.58 -0.80
CA LEU A 151 12.07 -3.33 -1.56
C LEU A 151 13.52 -3.07 -1.97
N TRP A 152 14.48 -3.28 -1.06
CA TRP A 152 15.91 -3.05 -1.29
C TRP A 152 16.55 -4.05 -2.26
N GLU A 153 15.91 -5.20 -2.49
CA GLU A 153 16.28 -6.12 -3.57
C GLU A 153 16.04 -5.52 -4.96
N HIS A 154 15.11 -4.59 -5.07
CA HIS A 154 14.77 -3.94 -6.33
C HIS A 154 15.38 -2.55 -6.41
N VAL A 155 15.18 -1.73 -5.36
CA VAL A 155 15.58 -0.33 -5.31
C VAL A 155 16.92 -0.16 -4.60
N ARG A 156 17.76 0.76 -5.08
CA ARG A 156 19.06 1.04 -4.46
C ARG A 156 18.88 1.85 -3.17
N ARG A 157 19.06 1.20 -2.01
CA ARG A 157 18.95 1.83 -0.68
C ARG A 157 19.71 3.15 -0.55
N LYS A 158 20.96 3.20 -1.04
CA LYS A 158 21.80 4.41 -0.98
C LYS A 158 21.20 5.61 -1.71
N GLU A 159 20.44 5.38 -2.78
CA GLU A 159 19.88 6.45 -3.60
C GLU A 159 18.48 6.88 -3.12
N MET A 160 17.72 5.96 -2.54
CA MET A 160 16.36 6.24 -2.07
C MET A 160 16.34 7.09 -0.79
N GLY A 161 17.46 7.12 -0.05
CA GLY A 161 17.56 7.79 1.24
C GLY A 161 16.98 6.94 2.38
N GLU A 162 16.97 7.52 3.58
CA GLU A 162 16.37 6.90 4.75
C GLU A 162 14.84 6.89 4.61
N MET A 163 14.22 5.73 4.89
CA MET A 163 12.76 5.64 5.01
C MET A 163 12.31 6.40 6.26
N PRO A 164 11.16 7.08 6.24
CA PRO A 164 10.67 7.76 7.44
C PRO A 164 10.57 6.81 8.64
N ASP A 165 10.88 7.32 9.84
CA ASP A 165 11.00 6.53 11.07
C ASP A 165 9.79 5.62 11.32
N PHE A 166 8.58 6.15 11.12
CA PHE A 166 7.33 5.39 11.29
C PHE A 166 7.20 4.17 10.37
N VAL A 167 7.93 4.13 9.26
CA VAL A 167 7.97 2.97 8.34
C VAL A 167 8.91 1.92 8.88
N ASN A 168 10.07 2.33 9.42
CA ASN A 168 11.06 1.44 10.02
C ASN A 168 10.51 0.82 11.31
N GLU A 169 9.91 1.63 12.20
CA GLU A 169 9.26 1.15 13.43
C GLU A 169 8.22 0.05 13.15
N HIS A 170 7.43 0.22 12.07
CA HIS A 170 6.45 -0.79 11.69
C HIS A 170 7.09 -2.05 11.08
N ASP A 171 8.18 -1.92 10.33
CA ASP A 171 8.94 -3.06 9.81
C ASP A 171 9.55 -3.86 10.97
N GLU A 172 10.10 -3.17 11.98
CA GLU A 172 10.62 -3.77 13.22
C GLU A 172 9.53 -4.49 14.00
N GLU A 173 8.33 -3.90 14.15
CA GLU A 173 7.19 -4.56 14.80
C GLU A 173 6.79 -5.86 14.07
N LEU A 174 6.80 -5.85 12.72
CA LEU A 174 6.52 -7.03 11.91
C LEU A 174 7.61 -8.11 12.08
N GLU A 175 8.88 -7.72 12.17
CA GLU A 175 10.00 -8.62 12.46
C GLU A 175 9.85 -9.28 13.84
N HIS A 176 9.54 -8.49 14.88
CA HIS A 176 9.33 -9.00 16.23
C HIS A 176 8.11 -9.92 16.33
N CYS A 177 7.00 -9.57 15.68
CA CYS A 177 5.77 -10.35 15.72
C CYS A 177 5.91 -11.70 15.00
N ASN A 178 6.57 -11.73 13.83
CA ASN A 178 6.89 -12.98 13.14
C ASN A 178 7.82 -13.87 13.97
N THR A 179 8.84 -13.27 14.59
CA THR A 179 9.80 -14.02 15.41
C THR A 179 9.11 -14.65 16.62
N MET A 180 8.20 -13.93 17.30
CA MET A 180 7.47 -14.49 18.46
C MET A 180 6.53 -15.65 18.10
N MET A 181 6.02 -15.74 16.87
CA MET A 181 5.15 -16.85 16.45
C MET A 181 5.93 -18.14 16.15
N ASP A 182 7.21 -18.03 15.80
CA ASP A 182 8.06 -19.20 15.49
C ASP A 182 8.59 -19.90 16.76
N TYR A 183 8.62 -19.20 17.91
CA TYR A 183 9.07 -19.75 19.19
C TYR A 183 8.00 -20.54 19.97
N GLY A 184 6.78 -20.68 19.43
CA GLY A 184 5.66 -21.34 20.11
C GLY A 184 5.44 -22.83 19.79
N LEU A 185 6.25 -23.42 18.89
CA LEU A 185 6.01 -24.78 18.36
C LEU A 185 7.15 -25.78 18.58
N GLU A 186 8.18 -25.42 19.35
CA GLU A 186 9.09 -26.41 19.95
C GLU A 186 8.70 -26.65 21.41
N SER A 187 7.54 -27.27 21.60
CA SER A 187 7.31 -28.00 22.85
C SER A 187 7.96 -29.36 22.69
N ASP A 188 9.05 -29.56 23.44
CA ASP A 188 9.71 -30.83 23.69
C ASP A 188 8.67 -31.93 23.97
N HIS A 189 8.29 -32.69 22.96
CA HIS A 189 7.66 -33.98 23.17
C HIS A 189 8.79 -35.00 23.37
N PRO A 190 8.94 -35.60 24.57
CA PRO A 190 9.81 -36.75 24.71
C PRO A 190 9.31 -37.83 23.75
N ARG A 191 10.15 -38.25 22.81
CA ARG A 191 9.93 -39.47 22.05
C ARG A 191 9.91 -40.63 23.05
N ILE A 192 8.72 -41.04 23.49
CA ILE A 192 8.55 -42.25 24.28
C ILE A 192 8.90 -43.42 23.37
N HIS A 193 10.01 -44.07 23.71
CA HIS A 193 10.51 -45.29 23.09
C HIS A 193 9.46 -46.40 23.16
N PHE A 194 9.44 -47.20 22.08
CA PHE A 194 8.71 -48.46 21.92
C PHE A 194 8.70 -49.33 23.20
N GLY A 195 7.50 -49.67 23.67
CA GLY A 195 7.24 -50.70 24.67
C GLY A 195 5.88 -51.32 24.39
N THR A 196 5.90 -52.57 23.96
CA THR A 196 4.76 -53.45 23.66
C THR A 196 3.77 -53.55 24.83
N ALA A 197 2.47 -53.31 24.60
CA ALA A 197 1.33 -54.10 25.10
C ALA A 197 -0.02 -53.33 25.02
N SER A 198 -0.97 -53.90 24.27
CA SER A 198 -2.43 -53.97 24.53
C SER A 198 -3.21 -52.71 24.96
N MET A 199 -4.10 -52.22 24.10
CA MET A 199 -5.57 -52.43 24.17
C MET A 199 -6.33 -51.40 23.31
N ASP A 200 -7.13 -51.97 22.43
CA ASP A 200 -8.32 -51.53 21.69
C ASP A 200 -8.88 -50.09 21.77
N SER A 201 -9.35 -49.70 20.58
CA SER A 201 -10.48 -48.81 20.27
C SER A 201 -10.21 -47.29 20.20
N MET A 202 -10.23 -46.77 18.96
CA MET A 202 -11.28 -45.84 18.50
C MET A 202 -11.09 -45.61 16.99
N VAL A 203 -12.01 -46.15 16.18
CA VAL A 203 -12.09 -45.87 14.73
C VAL A 203 -12.68 -44.47 14.54
N PRO A 204 -12.12 -43.58 13.68
CA PRO A 204 -12.82 -42.37 13.29
C PRO A 204 -13.85 -42.72 12.20
N SER A 205 -15.14 -42.74 12.57
CA SER A 205 -16.22 -42.89 11.59
C SER A 205 -16.35 -41.61 10.76
N TYR A 206 -15.82 -41.66 9.54
CA TYR A 206 -16.22 -40.78 8.44
C TYR A 206 -17.71 -40.99 8.15
N SER A 207 -18.52 -39.94 8.32
CA SER A 207 -19.93 -39.92 7.92
C SER A 207 -20.08 -38.95 6.76
N MET A 208 -20.11 -39.49 5.54
CA MET A 208 -20.66 -38.79 4.39
C MET A 208 -21.98 -39.42 4.02
N ARG A 209 -23.05 -38.65 4.22
CA ARG A 209 -24.34 -38.96 3.62
C ARG A 209 -24.51 -38.08 2.39
N CYS A 210 -24.52 -38.78 1.27
CA CYS A 210 -24.91 -38.30 -0.04
C CYS A 210 -26.41 -38.02 -0.13
N ILE A 211 -26.70 -37.18 -1.11
CA ILE A 211 -27.94 -36.86 -1.81
C ILE A 211 -28.91 -38.05 -1.97
N ALA A 212 -30.20 -37.77 -1.79
CA ALA A 212 -31.30 -38.27 -2.61
C ALA A 212 -32.35 -37.16 -2.73
#